data_AF-A0A2N1M7K9-F1
#
_entry.id   AF-A0A2N1M7K9-F1
#
_cell.length_a   1.000
_cell.length_b   1.000
_cell.length_c   1.000
_cell.angle_alpha   90.00
_cell.angle_beta   90.00
_cell.angle_gamma   90.00
#
_symmetry.space_group_name_H-M   'P 1'
#
loop_
_entity.id
_entity.type
_entity.pdbx_description
1 polymer ?
#
loop_
_entity_poly.entity_id
_entity_poly.type
_entity_poly.pdbx_seq_one_letter_code
_entity_poly.pdbx_strand_id
1 'polypeptide(L)'
;MKSQIKVANANLADCFLQLILIANTIKKLPSRGIVEFHQHCIESFNKYWDKFDPKIYILAYFLHPAYRARGLKAVYWKTITTTAAQIWQNNGGDRRSCNRLLAQMRNYELRKSPYNQKFNSHLETPMSWWLTIKDKYDYLPALAIMVFSITPHSAGCKRIFSTLGWLYEMESNYDVEELIQQYSLDNELEGNTL
;
A
#
# COMPACT_ATOMS: atom_id res chain seq x y z
N MET A 1 21.62 3.62 1.94
CA MET A 1 21.93 4.34 3.20
C MET A 1 20.64 4.92 3.77
N LYS A 2 20.18 4.35 4.90
CA LYS A 2 19.11 4.78 5.83
C LYS A 2 17.75 5.18 5.25
N SER A 3 16.92 4.17 4.97
CA SER A 3 15.47 4.31 4.95
C SER A 3 14.92 4.35 6.39
N GLN A 4 15.26 5.41 7.13
CA GLN A 4 14.32 5.85 8.14
C GLN A 4 13.15 6.45 7.37
N ILE A 5 12.12 5.66 7.11
CA ILE A 5 10.79 6.24 6.90
C ILE A 5 10.56 7.03 8.18
N LYS A 6 10.68 8.35 8.11
CA LYS A 6 10.30 9.23 9.22
C LYS A 6 8.83 8.91 9.49
N VAL A 7 8.58 8.12 10.53
CA VAL A 7 7.25 7.64 10.96
C VAL A 7 6.26 8.80 11.12
N ALA A 8 6.76 10.03 11.30
CA ALA A 8 5.97 11.26 11.34
C ALA A 8 5.18 11.55 10.04
N ASN A 9 5.59 11.06 8.87
CA ASN A 9 4.95 11.37 7.57
C ASN A 9 4.54 10.13 6.76
N ALA A 10 4.55 8.92 7.37
CA ALA A 10 4.19 7.70 6.66
C ALA A 10 2.68 7.67 6.34
N ASN A 11 2.33 7.35 5.09
CA ASN A 11 0.95 7.16 4.69
C ASN A 11 0.59 5.67 4.59
N LEU A 12 -0.69 5.37 4.29
CA LEU A 12 -1.18 3.99 4.19
C LEU A 12 -0.38 3.15 3.17
N ALA A 13 0.05 3.73 2.05
CA ALA A 13 0.86 3.00 1.06
C ALA A 13 2.25 2.62 1.62
N ASP A 14 2.87 3.52 2.39
CA ASP A 14 4.16 3.24 3.03
C ASP A 14 4.04 2.16 4.10
N CYS A 15 2.92 2.15 4.84
CA CYS A 15 2.61 1.08 5.79
C CYS A 15 2.40 -0.26 5.07
N PHE A 16 1.69 -0.26 3.93
CA PHE A 16 1.48 -1.47 3.13
C PHE A 16 2.79 -2.08 2.65
N LEU A 17 3.70 -1.25 2.11
CA LEU A 17 5.02 -1.70 1.68
C LEU A 17 5.82 -2.32 2.82
N GLN A 18 5.81 -1.67 3.99
CA GLN A 18 6.53 -2.20 5.14
C GLN A 18 5.96 -3.53 5.63
N LEU A 19 4.65 -3.75 5.52
CA LEU A 19 4.05 -5.04 5.87
C LEU A 19 4.46 -6.14 4.91
N ILE A 20 4.50 -5.86 3.62
CA ILE A 20 5.00 -6.80 2.60
C ILE A 20 6.47 -7.14 2.87
N LEU A 21 7.28 -6.13 3.20
CA LEU A 21 8.68 -6.31 3.57
C LEU A 21 8.82 -7.25 4.77
N ILE A 22 8.13 -6.96 5.88
CA ILE A 22 8.16 -7.79 7.09
C ILE A 22 7.73 -9.22 6.77
N ALA A 23 6.64 -9.40 6.01
CA ALA A 23 6.16 -10.73 5.65
C ALA A 23 7.20 -11.54 4.88
N ASN A 24 7.85 -10.91 3.90
CA ASN A 24 8.89 -11.56 3.12
C ASN A 24 10.16 -11.84 3.94
N THR A 25 10.55 -10.95 4.84
CA THR A 25 11.69 -11.19 5.75
C THR A 25 11.40 -12.36 6.68
N ILE A 26 10.19 -12.46 7.25
CA ILE A 26 9.78 -13.60 8.08
C ILE A 26 9.91 -14.91 7.31
N LYS A 27 9.39 -14.97 6.07
CA LYS A 27 9.49 -16.18 5.22
C LYS A 27 10.93 -16.62 4.96
N LYS A 28 11.86 -15.67 4.86
CA LYS A 28 13.28 -15.93 4.60
C LYS A 28 14.07 -16.31 5.85
N LEU A 29 13.47 -16.26 7.04
CA LEU A 29 14.16 -16.62 8.27
C LEU A 29 14.60 -18.10 8.25
N PRO A 30 15.84 -18.39 8.69
CA PRO A 30 16.34 -19.76 8.72
C PRO A 30 15.53 -20.60 9.71
N SER A 31 14.95 -21.70 9.21
CA SER A 31 14.13 -22.59 10.04
C SER A 31 14.94 -23.45 11.01
N ARG A 32 16.25 -23.60 10.81
CA ARG A 32 17.09 -24.51 11.61
C ARG A 32 17.64 -23.81 12.85
N GLY A 33 17.21 -24.23 14.04
CA GLY A 33 17.69 -23.73 15.34
C GLY A 33 17.00 -22.45 15.85
N ILE A 34 16.05 -21.90 15.08
CA ILE A 34 15.35 -20.63 15.38
C ILE A 34 13.81 -20.81 15.20
N VAL A 35 13.31 -22.05 15.22
CA VAL A 35 11.89 -22.38 14.96
C VAL A 35 10.94 -21.60 15.87
N GLU A 36 11.21 -21.56 17.18
CA GLU A 36 10.36 -20.85 18.16
C GLU A 36 10.31 -19.35 17.89
N PHE A 37 11.43 -18.76 17.48
CA PHE A 37 11.52 -17.35 17.13
C PHE A 37 10.80 -17.05 15.80
N HIS A 38 10.94 -17.93 14.80
CA HIS A 38 10.22 -17.81 13.54
C HIS A 38 8.70 -17.87 13.78
N GLN A 39 8.25 -18.84 14.58
CA GLN A 39 6.85 -18.98 14.99
C GLN A 39 6.35 -17.72 15.72
N HIS A 40 7.15 -17.18 16.65
CA HIS A 40 6.82 -15.92 17.33
C HIS A 40 6.64 -14.73 16.37
N CYS A 41 7.46 -14.65 15.32
CA CYS A 41 7.35 -13.62 14.30
C CYS A 41 6.07 -13.76 13.47
N ILE A 42 5.73 -14.99 13.05
CA ILE A 42 4.49 -15.30 12.32
C ILE A 42 3.27 -14.92 13.18
N GLU A 43 3.23 -15.35 14.44
CA GLU A 43 2.12 -15.03 15.35
C GLU A 43 1.95 -13.52 15.57
N SER A 44 3.08 -12.81 15.72
CA SER A 44 3.09 -11.36 15.87
C SER A 44 2.58 -10.65 14.62
N PHE A 45 2.94 -11.14 13.43
CA PHE A 45 2.46 -10.63 12.15
C PHE A 45 0.97 -10.92 11.96
N ASN A 46 0.53 -12.16 12.16
CA ASN A 46 -0.86 -12.58 11.95
C ASN A 46 -1.83 -11.84 12.88
N LYS A 47 -1.46 -11.66 14.15
CA LYS A 47 -2.23 -10.85 15.11
C LYS A 47 -2.43 -9.40 14.66
N TYR A 48 -1.47 -8.86 13.91
CA TYR A 48 -1.60 -7.54 13.31
C TYR A 48 -2.44 -7.58 12.04
N TRP A 49 -2.22 -8.59 11.18
CA TRP A 49 -2.96 -8.80 9.95
C TRP A 49 -4.48 -8.93 10.17
N ASP A 50 -4.90 -9.62 11.24
CA ASP A 50 -6.32 -9.74 11.60
C ASP A 50 -7.01 -8.39 11.89
N LYS A 51 -6.23 -7.36 12.23
CA LYS A 51 -6.72 -5.99 12.50
C LYS A 51 -6.52 -5.07 11.30
N PHE A 52 -5.94 -5.58 10.23
CA PHE A 52 -5.59 -4.84 9.04
C PHE A 52 -6.73 -4.98 8.02
N ASP A 53 -7.27 -3.87 7.52
CA ASP A 53 -8.14 -3.92 6.35
C ASP A 53 -7.28 -3.78 5.09
N PRO A 54 -6.90 -4.87 4.40
CA PRO A 54 -5.97 -4.79 3.28
C PRO A 54 -6.49 -3.93 2.13
N LYS A 55 -7.81 -3.75 2.00
CA LYS A 55 -8.42 -3.11 0.83
C LYS A 55 -8.03 -1.64 0.72
N ILE A 56 -8.10 -0.89 1.83
CA ILE A 56 -7.75 0.54 1.83
C ILE A 56 -6.24 0.76 1.62
N TYR A 57 -5.41 -0.14 2.13
CA TYR A 57 -3.95 -0.07 1.96
C TYR A 57 -3.52 -0.41 0.53
N ILE A 58 -4.14 -1.42 -0.09
CA ILE A 58 -3.94 -1.74 -1.51
C ILE A 58 -4.41 -0.56 -2.39
N LEU A 59 -5.54 0.08 -2.05
CA LEU A 59 -6.00 1.27 -2.76
C LEU A 59 -5.01 2.44 -2.58
N ALA A 60 -4.51 2.69 -1.38
CA ALA A 60 -3.50 3.72 -1.13
C ALA A 60 -2.21 3.45 -1.92
N TYR A 61 -1.78 2.19 -1.99
CA TYR A 61 -0.64 1.76 -2.79
C TYR A 61 -0.85 2.01 -4.29
N PHE A 62 -2.05 1.72 -4.80
CA PHE A 62 -2.44 2.11 -6.15
C PHE A 62 -2.38 3.62 -6.35
N LEU A 63 -2.93 4.43 -5.44
CA LEU A 63 -3.00 5.89 -5.57
C LEU A 63 -1.64 6.59 -5.37
N HIS A 64 -0.63 5.90 -4.86
CA HIS A 64 0.67 6.48 -4.62
C HIS A 64 1.43 6.69 -5.95
N PRO A 65 1.80 7.94 -6.32
CA PRO A 65 2.30 8.26 -7.66
C PRO A 65 3.65 7.64 -8.00
N ALA A 66 4.46 7.27 -6.99
CA ALA A 66 5.68 6.46 -7.20
C ALA A 66 5.38 4.99 -7.47
N TYR A 67 4.32 4.45 -6.87
CA TYR A 67 4.07 3.01 -6.82
C TYR A 67 3.07 2.59 -7.89
N ARG A 68 1.89 3.25 -7.99
CA ARG A 68 0.88 3.02 -9.03
C ARG A 68 0.49 1.55 -9.24
N ALA A 69 0.35 0.79 -8.16
CA ALA A 69 0.11 -0.66 -8.20
C ALA A 69 1.20 -1.47 -8.94
N ARG A 70 2.40 -0.93 -9.12
CA ARG A 70 3.53 -1.66 -9.71
C ARG A 70 3.82 -2.91 -8.88
N GLY A 71 4.01 -4.04 -9.56
CA GLY A 71 4.23 -5.35 -8.93
C GLY A 71 2.95 -6.06 -8.45
N LEU A 72 1.81 -5.36 -8.30
CA LEU A 72 0.55 -6.03 -7.96
C LEU A 72 0.01 -6.84 -9.15
N LYS A 73 -0.49 -8.03 -8.86
CA LYS A 73 -1.19 -8.86 -9.86
C LYS A 73 -2.50 -8.22 -10.31
N ALA A 74 -2.88 -8.48 -11.56
CA ALA A 74 -4.12 -7.98 -12.15
C ALA A 74 -5.40 -8.37 -11.36
N VAL A 75 -5.36 -9.47 -10.59
CA VAL A 75 -6.48 -9.90 -9.73
C VAL A 75 -6.88 -8.83 -8.69
N TYR A 76 -5.94 -8.00 -8.24
CA TYR A 76 -6.21 -6.91 -7.30
C TYR A 76 -6.97 -5.74 -7.92
N TRP A 77 -7.06 -5.65 -9.25
CA TRP A 77 -7.78 -4.56 -9.92
C TRP A 77 -9.25 -4.48 -9.50
N LYS A 78 -9.91 -5.63 -9.34
CA LYS A 78 -11.30 -5.68 -8.86
C LYS A 78 -11.40 -5.14 -7.44
N THR A 79 -10.47 -5.49 -6.56
CA THR A 79 -10.42 -4.99 -5.18
C THR A 79 -10.18 -3.49 -5.13
N ILE A 80 -9.20 -2.99 -5.90
CA ILE A 80 -8.86 -1.56 -5.99
C ILE A 80 -10.07 -0.74 -6.45
N THR A 81 -10.68 -1.14 -7.58
CA THR A 81 -11.81 -0.40 -8.17
C THR A 81 -13.08 -0.48 -7.32
N THR A 82 -13.37 -1.64 -6.71
CA THR A 82 -14.54 -1.78 -5.83
C THR A 82 -14.39 -0.94 -4.56
N THR A 83 -13.19 -0.93 -3.97
CA THR A 83 -12.90 -0.14 -2.76
C THR A 83 -12.98 1.37 -3.05
N ALA A 84 -12.41 1.80 -4.18
CA ALA A 84 -12.50 3.19 -4.64
C ALA A 84 -13.96 3.62 -4.86
N ALA A 85 -14.75 2.79 -5.54
CA ALA A 85 -16.17 3.06 -5.78
C ALA A 85 -16.97 3.15 -4.48
N GLN A 86 -16.75 2.24 -3.53
CA GLN A 86 -17.45 2.24 -2.25
C GLN A 86 -17.12 3.49 -1.43
N ILE A 87 -15.85 3.86 -1.31
CA ILE A 87 -15.44 5.07 -0.59
C ILE A 87 -16.06 6.30 -1.24
N TRP A 88 -16.02 6.39 -2.57
CA TRP A 88 -16.60 7.50 -3.30
C TRP A 88 -18.12 7.63 -3.08
N GLN A 89 -18.85 6.51 -3.15
CA GLN A 89 -20.30 6.49 -2.92
C GLN A 89 -20.66 6.85 -1.47
N ASN A 90 -19.90 6.34 -0.50
CA ASN A 90 -20.09 6.67 0.92
C ASN A 90 -19.85 8.16 1.21
N ASN A 91 -19.09 8.85 0.37
CA ASN A 91 -18.86 10.30 0.45
C ASN A 91 -19.85 11.11 -0.43
N GLY A 92 -21.01 10.55 -0.76
CA GLY A 92 -22.08 11.23 -1.51
C GLY A 92 -21.94 11.14 -3.03
N GLY A 93 -21.00 10.34 -3.54
CA GLY A 93 -20.81 10.13 -4.96
C GLY A 93 -21.96 9.34 -5.62
N ASP A 94 -22.52 9.89 -6.68
CA ASP A 94 -23.54 9.21 -7.48
C ASP A 94 -22.95 8.19 -8.49
N ARG A 95 -23.83 7.45 -9.18
CA ARG A 95 -23.42 6.48 -10.21
C ARG A 95 -22.62 7.11 -11.36
N ARG A 96 -22.92 8.36 -11.75
CA ARG A 96 -22.26 9.02 -12.88
C ARG A 96 -20.83 9.43 -12.53
N SER A 97 -20.64 10.05 -11.38
CA SER A 97 -19.32 10.42 -10.83
C SER A 97 -18.49 9.18 -10.54
N CYS A 98 -19.08 8.09 -10.02
CA CYS A 98 -18.40 6.81 -9.83
C CYS A 98 -17.87 6.22 -11.15
N ASN A 99 -18.67 6.22 -12.22
CA ASN A 99 -18.20 5.77 -13.53
C ASN A 99 -17.04 6.62 -14.08
N ARG A 100 -17.07 7.94 -13.84
CA ARG A 100 -16.00 8.85 -14.24
C ARG A 100 -14.73 8.65 -13.42
N LEU A 101 -14.86 8.42 -12.11
CA LEU A 101 -13.76 8.03 -11.23
C LEU A 101 -13.06 6.76 -11.76
N LEU A 102 -13.82 5.71 -12.10
CA LEU A 102 -13.23 4.48 -12.64
C LEU A 102 -12.51 4.70 -13.99
N ALA A 103 -13.03 5.58 -14.84
CA ALA A 103 -12.33 5.96 -16.07
C ALA A 103 -11.02 6.71 -15.79
N GLN A 104 -11.01 7.62 -14.80
CA GLN A 104 -9.81 8.31 -14.36
C GLN A 104 -8.78 7.36 -13.76
N MET A 105 -9.19 6.36 -12.97
CA MET A 105 -8.29 5.35 -12.44
C MET A 105 -7.55 4.59 -13.55
N ARG A 106 -8.25 4.21 -14.62
CA ARG A 106 -7.62 3.58 -15.81
C ARG A 106 -6.62 4.51 -16.49
N ASN A 107 -6.97 5.79 -16.64
CA ASN A 107 -6.05 6.77 -17.21
C ASN A 107 -4.79 6.96 -16.33
N TYR A 108 -4.95 6.94 -15.01
CA TYR A 108 -3.87 7.05 -14.05
C TYR A 108 -2.92 5.85 -14.09
N GLU A 109 -3.47 4.62 -14.13
CA GLU A 109 -2.73 3.37 -14.31
C GLU A 109 -1.91 3.41 -15.61
N LEU A 110 -2.54 3.84 -16.71
CA LEU A 110 -1.90 3.97 -18.02
C LEU A 110 -1.00 5.21 -18.16
N ARG A 111 -0.81 5.99 -17.10
CA ARG A 111 -0.03 7.25 -17.10
C ARG A 111 -0.46 8.22 -18.22
N LYS A 112 -1.74 8.26 -18.57
CA LYS A 112 -2.29 9.21 -19.52
C LYS A 112 -2.46 10.58 -18.88
N SER A 113 -2.39 11.65 -19.68
CA SER A 113 -2.69 13.01 -19.23
C SER A 113 -4.06 13.04 -18.51
N PRO A 114 -4.19 13.73 -17.36
CA PRO A 114 -3.20 14.61 -16.71
C PRO A 114 -2.26 13.90 -15.71
N TYR A 115 -2.28 12.57 -15.63
CA TYR A 115 -1.55 11.75 -14.66
C TYR A 115 -0.14 11.33 -15.11
N ASN A 116 0.35 11.87 -16.22
CA ASN A 116 1.66 11.56 -16.81
C ASN A 116 2.83 12.30 -16.13
N GLN A 117 2.54 13.16 -15.16
CA GLN A 117 3.56 13.91 -14.41
C GLN A 117 4.46 12.96 -13.60
N LYS A 118 5.76 13.28 -13.56
CA LYS A 118 6.72 12.57 -12.70
C LYS A 118 6.45 12.93 -11.25
N PHE A 119 6.78 12.01 -10.35
CA PHE A 119 6.74 12.22 -8.91
C PHE A 119 8.15 12.19 -8.35
N ASN A 120 8.51 13.15 -7.51
CA ASN A 120 9.80 13.18 -6.82
C ASN A 120 9.60 13.13 -5.30
N SER A 121 9.86 11.98 -4.69
CA SER A 121 9.72 11.75 -3.26
C SER A 121 10.64 12.61 -2.38
N HIS A 122 11.67 13.25 -2.94
CA HIS A 122 12.53 14.19 -2.21
C HIS A 122 11.96 15.61 -2.15
N LEU A 123 11.05 15.96 -3.06
CA LEU A 123 10.54 17.32 -3.22
C LEU A 123 9.06 17.46 -2.83
N GLU A 124 8.30 16.38 -2.89
CA GLU A 124 6.86 16.41 -2.69
C GLU A 124 6.34 15.13 -2.02
N THR A 125 5.17 15.26 -1.39
CA THR A 125 4.40 14.15 -0.86
C THR A 125 3.39 13.64 -1.88
N PRO A 126 2.88 12.40 -1.77
CA PRO A 126 1.80 11.92 -2.61
C PRO A 126 0.58 12.85 -2.61
N MET A 127 0.21 13.38 -1.43
CA MET A 127 -0.91 14.29 -1.29
C MET A 127 -0.68 15.61 -2.04
N SER A 128 0.52 16.21 -1.92
CA SER A 128 0.84 17.43 -2.66
C SER A 128 0.89 17.20 -4.17
N TRP A 129 1.36 16.03 -4.63
CA TRP A 129 1.31 15.66 -6.05
C TRP A 129 -0.13 15.59 -6.57
N TRP A 130 -1.06 15.00 -5.81
CA TRP A 130 -2.47 14.96 -6.20
C TRP A 130 -3.12 16.35 -6.27
N LEU A 131 -2.70 17.30 -5.42
CA LEU A 131 -3.19 18.68 -5.45
C LEU A 131 -2.74 19.47 -6.71
N THR A 132 -1.67 19.04 -7.38
CA THR A 132 -1.21 19.67 -8.63
C THR A 132 -2.00 19.22 -9.86
N ILE A 133 -2.68 18.08 -9.80
CA ILE A 133 -3.44 17.54 -10.93
C ILE A 133 -4.64 18.43 -11.23
N LYS A 134 -4.65 19.00 -12.45
CA LYS A 134 -5.77 19.77 -12.98
C LYS A 134 -6.46 18.96 -14.07
N ASP A 135 -7.72 18.64 -13.85
CA ASP A 135 -8.59 17.96 -14.82
C ASP A 135 -9.98 18.64 -14.80
N LYS A 136 -10.79 18.44 -15.84
CA LYS A 136 -12.17 18.95 -15.93
C LYS A 136 -13.03 18.45 -14.77
N TYR A 137 -12.75 17.24 -14.30
CA TYR A 137 -13.33 16.67 -13.09
C TYR A 137 -12.21 16.12 -12.23
N ASP A 138 -12.27 16.33 -10.92
CA ASP A 138 -11.19 16.00 -9.99
C ASP A 138 -11.54 14.79 -9.10
N TYR A 139 -12.39 13.87 -9.56
CA TYR A 139 -12.87 12.73 -8.76
C TYR A 139 -11.74 11.85 -8.23
N LEU A 140 -10.79 11.46 -9.08
CA LEU A 140 -9.64 10.65 -8.67
C LEU A 140 -8.68 11.43 -7.76
N PRO A 141 -8.27 12.68 -8.08
CA PRO A 141 -7.55 13.53 -7.12
C PRO A 141 -8.26 13.68 -5.77
N ALA A 142 -9.56 13.93 -5.75
CA ALA A 142 -10.36 14.04 -4.52
C ALA A 142 -10.36 12.74 -3.72
N LEU A 143 -10.55 11.58 -4.38
CA LEU A 143 -10.42 10.27 -3.74
C LEU A 143 -9.03 10.08 -3.14
N ALA A 144 -7.98 10.43 -3.88
CA ALA A 144 -6.62 10.29 -3.40
C ALA A 144 -6.33 11.16 -2.17
N ILE A 145 -6.78 12.41 -2.18
CA ILE A 145 -6.69 13.32 -1.05
C ILE A 145 -7.44 12.75 0.17
N MET A 146 -8.65 12.20 -0.03
CA MET A 146 -9.39 11.53 1.05
C MET A 146 -8.61 10.36 1.64
N VAL A 147 -8.07 9.48 0.81
CA VAL A 147 -7.30 8.30 1.26
C VAL A 147 -5.99 8.71 1.94
N PHE A 148 -5.25 9.68 1.42
CA PHE A 148 -4.00 10.15 2.02
C PHE A 148 -4.19 11.00 3.29
N SER A 149 -5.40 11.50 3.52
CA SER A 149 -5.78 12.16 4.78
C SER A 149 -6.09 11.17 5.90
N ILE A 150 -6.20 9.87 5.60
CA ILE A 150 -6.34 8.83 6.61
C ILE A 150 -4.98 8.61 7.27
N THR A 151 -4.88 8.98 8.53
CA THR A 151 -3.73 8.62 9.36
C THR A 151 -3.70 7.11 9.53
N PRO A 152 -2.62 6.40 9.10
CA PRO A 152 -2.46 4.99 9.40
C PRO A 152 -2.56 4.83 10.90
N HIS A 153 -3.44 3.95 11.40
CA HIS A 153 -3.72 3.85 12.84
C HIS A 153 -2.41 3.67 13.59
N SER A 154 -1.91 4.77 14.17
CA SER A 154 -0.48 4.87 14.44
C SER A 154 -0.06 3.89 15.51
N ALA A 155 -0.95 3.53 16.43
CA ALA A 155 -0.68 2.53 17.46
C ALA A 155 -0.49 1.11 16.90
N GLY A 156 -1.22 0.74 15.84
CA GLY A 156 -1.08 -0.58 15.22
C GLY A 156 0.24 -0.68 14.45
N CYS A 157 0.47 0.30 13.56
CA CYS A 157 1.70 0.36 12.77
C CYS A 157 2.93 0.53 13.66
N LYS A 158 2.90 1.41 14.67
CA LYS A 158 4.01 1.56 15.63
C LYS A 158 4.28 0.27 16.42
N ARG A 159 3.25 -0.52 16.75
CA ARG A 159 3.45 -1.77 17.49
C ARG A 159 4.14 -2.82 16.64
N ILE A 160 3.71 -3.03 15.40
CA ILE A 160 4.39 -3.98 14.49
C ILE A 160 5.82 -3.50 14.16
N PHE A 161 6.04 -2.19 13.99
CA PHE A 161 7.38 -1.64 13.78
C PHE A 161 8.26 -1.72 15.03
N SER A 162 7.70 -1.58 16.23
CA SER A 162 8.46 -1.77 17.47
C SER A 162 8.85 -3.25 17.66
N THR A 163 7.94 -4.17 17.35
CA THR A 163 8.16 -5.61 17.56
C THR A 163 9.03 -6.25 16.48
N LEU A 164 8.81 -5.90 15.21
CA LEU A 164 9.43 -6.54 14.05
C LEU A 164 10.24 -5.58 13.17
N GLY A 165 10.26 -4.29 13.47
CA GLY A 165 10.95 -3.30 12.63
C GLY A 165 12.47 -3.49 12.58
N TRP A 166 13.06 -4.21 13.53
CA TRP A 166 14.48 -4.56 13.50
C TRP A 166 14.80 -5.64 12.44
N LEU A 167 13.82 -6.45 12.01
CA LEU A 167 14.02 -7.41 10.90
C LEU A 167 14.39 -6.69 9.59
N TYR A 168 13.89 -5.46 9.42
CA TYR A 168 14.25 -4.60 8.30
C TYR A 168 15.73 -4.20 8.29
N GLU A 169 16.33 -4.01 9.47
CA GLU A 169 17.73 -3.58 9.59
C GLU A 169 18.71 -4.68 9.18
N MET A 170 18.26 -5.94 9.15
CA MET A 170 19.08 -7.10 8.76
C MET A 170 19.22 -7.26 7.24
N GLU A 171 18.30 -6.74 6.43
CA GLU A 171 18.26 -7.01 4.98
C GLU A 171 18.16 -5.69 4.19
N SER A 172 19.33 -5.11 3.89
CA SER A 172 19.46 -3.71 3.48
C SER A 172 19.34 -3.43 1.98
N ASN A 173 18.80 -4.34 1.15
CA ASN A 173 18.82 -4.15 -0.30
C ASN A 173 17.74 -4.93 -1.08
N TYR A 174 16.46 -4.61 -0.87
CA TYR A 174 15.39 -5.22 -1.66
C TYR A 174 14.94 -4.37 -2.84
N ASP A 175 14.64 -5.03 -3.96
CA ASP A 175 13.79 -4.49 -5.01
C ASP A 175 12.32 -4.61 -4.58
N VAL A 176 11.64 -3.45 -4.46
CA VAL A 176 10.24 -3.36 -4.05
C VAL A 176 9.32 -4.12 -5.02
N GLU A 177 9.66 -4.20 -6.30
CA GLU A 177 8.86 -4.94 -7.28
C GLU A 177 8.91 -6.44 -7.09
N GLU A 178 10.11 -6.98 -6.86
CA GLU A 178 10.32 -8.41 -6.63
C GLU A 178 9.56 -8.88 -5.38
N LEU A 179 9.60 -8.06 -4.32
CA LEU A 179 8.90 -8.35 -3.07
C LEU A 179 7.38 -8.37 -3.20
N ILE A 180 6.81 -7.44 -3.96
CA ILE A 180 5.36 -7.37 -4.16
C ILE A 180 4.89 -8.52 -5.04
N GLN A 181 5.67 -8.88 -6.05
CA GLN A 181 5.39 -10.05 -6.89
C GLN A 181 5.41 -11.34 -6.07
N GLN A 182 6.44 -11.52 -5.22
CA GLN A 182 6.55 -12.69 -4.34
C GLN A 182 5.39 -12.76 -3.34
N TYR A 183 5.06 -11.66 -2.68
CA TYR A 183 3.90 -11.59 -1.80
C TYR A 183 2.58 -11.90 -2.53
N SER A 184 2.41 -11.39 -3.75
CA SER A 184 1.21 -11.64 -4.56
C SER A 184 1.13 -13.09 -5.08
N LEU A 185 2.26 -13.78 -5.26
CA LEU A 185 2.33 -15.19 -5.64
C LEU A 185 1.86 -16.11 -4.52
N ASP A 186 2.32 -15.86 -3.30
CA ASP A 186 2.06 -16.76 -2.18
C ASP A 186 0.60 -16.70 -1.67
N ASN A 187 -0.06 -15.53 -1.76
CA ASN A 187 -1.46 -15.38 -1.34
C ASN A 187 -2.50 -16.02 -2.31
N GLU A 188 -2.08 -16.56 -3.46
CA GLU A 188 -2.95 -17.35 -4.35
C GLU A 188 -2.96 -18.85 -3.99
N LEU A 189 -1.98 -19.33 -3.21
CA LEU A 189 -1.85 -20.75 -2.88
C LEU A 189 -2.44 -21.12 -1.52
N GLU A 190 -2.61 -20.16 -0.62
CA GLU A 190 -3.21 -20.42 0.68
C GLU A 190 -4.19 -19.30 1.04
N GLY A 191 -5.44 -19.67 1.29
CA GLY A 191 -6.42 -18.82 1.96
C GLY A 191 -6.08 -18.59 3.45
N ASN A 192 -4.80 -18.55 3.82
CA ASN A 192 -4.33 -18.37 5.18
C ASN A 192 -3.21 -17.32 5.20
N THR A 193 -3.25 -16.47 6.22
CA THR A 193 -2.20 -15.52 6.54
C THR A 193 -0.89 -16.26 6.81
N LEU A 194 0.16 -15.89 6.06
CA LEU A 194 1.60 -16.21 6.21
C LEU A 194 1.98 -17.64 6.61
#